data_AF-A0A9E3QEF5-F1
#
_entry.id   AF-A0A9E3QEF5-F1
#
_cell.length_a   1.000
_cell.length_b   1.000
_cell.length_c   1.000
_cell.angle_alpha   90.00
_cell.angle_beta   90.00
_cell.angle_gamma   90.00
#
_symmetry.space_group_name_H-M   'P 1'
#
loop_
_entity.id
_entity.type
_entity.pdbx_description
1 polymer ?
#
loop_
_entity_poly.entity_id
_entity_poly.type
_entity_poly.pdbx_seq_one_letter_code
_entity_poly.pdbx_strand_id
1 'polypeptide(L)'
;MSIIEETIEATLDSNGQLRLTRRPQLPPGPVRVTIRVAAAVRPQQRGLADVIREIAADQRSRGFPGRSAADLRAEDDARLAEDAERED
;
A
#
# COMPACT_ATOMS: atom_id res chain seq x y z
N MET A 1 -35.36 26.39 -7.89
CA MET A 1 -35.21 25.76 -6.55
C MET A 1 -33.83 26.12 -6.06
N SER A 2 -33.72 27.04 -5.11
CA SER A 2 -32.43 27.55 -4.60
C SER A 2 -31.88 26.59 -3.54
N ILE A 3 -30.66 26.10 -3.73
CA ILE A 3 -29.95 25.27 -2.76
C ILE A 3 -29.06 26.21 -1.93
N ILE A 4 -29.15 26.11 -0.60
CA ILE A 4 -28.23 26.78 0.32
C ILE A 4 -27.20 25.73 0.74
N GLU A 5 -25.94 25.95 0.41
CA GLU A 5 -24.84 25.04 0.73
C GLU A 5 -23.96 25.66 1.82
N GLU A 6 -23.65 24.89 2.86
CA GLU A 6 -22.64 25.24 3.86
C GLU A 6 -21.62 24.10 3.94
N THR A 7 -20.33 24.42 3.87
CA THR A 7 -19.25 23.46 4.10
C THR A 7 -18.70 23.64 5.51
N ILE A 8 -18.76 22.58 6.31
CA ILE A 8 -18.30 22.54 7.70
C ILE A 8 -17.30 21.41 7.85
N GLU A 9 -16.15 21.73 8.44
CA GLU A 9 -15.16 20.72 8.83
C GLU A 9 -15.74 19.83 9.94
N ALA A 10 -15.56 18.52 9.80
CA ALA A 10 -16.07 17.54 10.73
C ALA A 10 -15.05 16.43 10.96
N THR A 11 -15.03 15.88 12.17
CA THR A 11 -14.25 14.69 12.51
C THR A 11 -15.16 13.47 12.44
N LEU A 12 -14.75 12.44 11.71
CA LEU A 12 -15.37 11.12 11.78
C LEU A 12 -14.71 10.35 12.91
N ASP A 13 -15.42 10.22 14.03
CA ASP A 13 -14.94 9.48 15.20
C ASP A 13 -14.93 7.96 14.90
N SER A 14 -14.15 7.19 15.67
CA SER A 14 -13.98 5.73 15.48
C SER A 14 -15.27 4.92 15.68
N ASN A 15 -16.26 5.51 16.35
CA ASN A 15 -17.60 4.95 16.54
C ASN A 15 -18.53 5.22 15.34
N GLY A 16 -18.05 5.87 14.29
CA GLY A 16 -18.83 6.21 13.09
C GLY A 16 -19.67 7.49 13.21
N GLN A 17 -19.53 8.26 14.28
CA GLN A 17 -20.24 9.54 14.43
C GLN A 17 -19.45 10.69 13.78
N LEU A 18 -20.18 11.61 13.14
CA LEU A 18 -19.63 12.87 12.65
C LEU A 18 -19.75 13.93 13.74
N ARG A 19 -18.61 14.42 14.24
CA ARG A 19 -18.56 15.57 15.14
C ARG A 19 -18.22 16.82 14.34
N LEU A 20 -19.21 17.71 14.19
CA LEU A 20 -19.02 18.99 13.51
C LEU A 20 -18.13 19.91 14.36
N THR A 21 -17.22 20.65 13.72
CA THR A 21 -16.38 21.65 14.41
C THR A 21 -17.18 22.89 14.83
N ARG A 22 -18.29 23.18 14.14
CA ARG A 22 -19.22 24.26 14.46
C ARG A 22 -20.67 23.88 14.13
N ARG A 23 -21.62 24.60 14.71
CA ARG A 23 -23.05 24.43 14.45
C ARG A 23 -23.41 24.94 13.03
N PRO A 24 -24.17 24.17 12.23
CA PRO A 24 -24.70 24.63 10.95
C PRO A 24 -25.61 25.84 11.12
N GLN A 25 -25.49 26.82 10.23
CA GLN A 25 -26.31 28.03 10.21
C GLN A 25 -27.33 27.96 9.07
N LEU A 26 -28.07 26.85 9.01
CA LEU A 26 -29.07 26.57 8.00
C LEU A 26 -30.48 26.55 8.63
N PRO A 27 -31.53 26.91 7.88
CA PRO A 27 -32.91 26.74 8.33
C PRO A 27 -33.20 25.28 8.71
N PRO A 28 -34.08 25.03 9.70
CA PRO A 28 -34.44 23.68 10.09
C PRO A 28 -35.11 22.94 8.92
N GLY A 29 -34.66 21.71 8.66
CA GLY A 29 -35.18 20.89 7.57
C GLY A 29 -34.28 19.68 7.27
N PRO A 30 -34.72 18.79 6.37
CA PRO A 30 -33.90 17.68 5.91
C PRO A 30 -32.68 18.18 5.13
N VAL A 31 -31.53 17.56 5.36
CA VAL A 31 -30.26 17.90 4.69
C VAL A 31 -29.61 16.65 4.09
N ARG A 32 -28.82 16.83 3.03
CA ARG A 32 -27.98 15.78 2.44
C ARG A 32 -26.53 16.01 2.83
N VAL A 33 -25.86 14.99 3.36
CA VAL A 33 -24.47 15.08 3.80
C VAL A 33 -23.54 14.45 2.76
N THR A 34 -22.47 15.16 2.41
CA THR A 34 -21.37 14.62 1.59
C THR A 34 -20.13 14.54 2.46
N ILE A 35 -19.62 13.33 2.71
CA ILE A 35 -18.43 13.10 3.53
C ILE A 35 -17.25 12.89 2.60
N ARG A 36 -16.20 13.69 2.75
CA ARG A 36 -14.93 13.51 2.05
C ARG A 36 -13.84 13.37 3.11
N VAL A 37 -13.17 12.23 3.11
CA VAL A 37 -11.95 12.03 3.90
C VAL A 37 -10.78 12.20 2.95
N ALA A 38 -9.76 12.95 3.37
CA ALA A 38 -8.46 12.84 2.72
C ALA A 38 -8.07 11.36 2.79
N ALA A 39 -7.79 10.72 1.64
CA ALA A 39 -7.27 9.38 1.65
C ALA A 39 -6.04 9.43 2.56
N ALA A 40 -6.12 8.82 3.74
CA ALA A 40 -4.94 8.52 4.51
C ALA A 40 -4.02 7.84 3.49
N VAL A 41 -2.85 8.42 3.23
CA VAL A 41 -1.75 7.69 2.61
C VAL A 41 -1.68 6.44 3.46
N ARG A 42 -2.25 5.33 2.97
CA ARG A 42 -2.21 4.08 3.72
C ARG A 42 -0.74 3.95 4.07
N PRO A 43 -0.35 3.72 5.34
CA PRO A 43 1.02 3.31 5.60
C PRO A 43 1.24 2.19 4.60
N GLN A 44 2.17 2.38 3.66
CA GLN A 44 2.41 1.40 2.60
C GLN A 44 2.57 0.09 3.34
N GLN A 45 1.57 -0.79 3.22
CA GLN A 45 1.63 -2.09 3.86
C GLN A 45 2.89 -2.68 3.30
N ARG A 46 3.91 -2.90 4.16
CA ARG A 46 5.23 -3.39 3.73
C ARG A 46 4.98 -4.53 2.76
N GLY A 47 5.25 -4.26 1.49
CA GLY A 47 4.97 -5.22 0.44
C GLY A 47 5.99 -6.33 0.51
N LEU A 48 5.71 -7.45 -0.15
CA LEU A 48 6.71 -8.49 -0.33
C LEU A 48 8.04 -7.93 -0.88
N ALA A 49 7.98 -6.93 -1.76
CA ALA A 49 9.15 -6.25 -2.29
C ALA A 49 9.96 -5.48 -1.22
N ASP A 50 9.32 -4.89 -0.22
CA ASP A 50 10.00 -4.23 0.90
C ASP A 50 10.72 -5.25 1.78
N VAL A 51 10.07 -6.37 2.05
CA VAL A 51 10.64 -7.49 2.83
C VAL A 51 11.84 -8.09 2.10
N ILE A 52 11.74 -8.31 0.78
CA ILE A 52 12.87 -8.82 -0.03
C ILE A 52 14.05 -7.85 0.01
N ARG A 53 13.81 -6.54 -0.08
CA ARG A 53 14.87 -5.53 0.02
C ARG A 53 15.56 -5.53 1.39
N GLU A 54 14.79 -5.67 2.46
CA GLU A 54 15.29 -5.75 3.83
C GLU A 54 16.18 -6.99 4.02
N ILE A 55 15.72 -8.15 3.58
CA ILE A 55 16.49 -9.41 3.63
C ILE A 55 17.79 -9.27 2.83
N ALA A 56 17.73 -8.73 1.61
CA ALA A 56 18.91 -8.57 0.77
C ALA A 56 19.93 -7.57 1.37
N ALA A 57 19.47 -6.58 2.13
CA ALA A 57 20.33 -5.65 2.85
C ALA A 57 20.98 -6.30 4.08
N ASP A 58 20.24 -7.10 4.84
CA ASP A 58 20.76 -7.87 5.98
C ASP A 58 21.82 -8.88 5.55
N GLN A 59 21.58 -9.61 4.46
CA GLN A 59 22.56 -10.57 3.93
C GLN A 59 23.86 -9.87 3.50
N ARG A 60 23.75 -8.72 2.82
CA ARG A 60 24.92 -7.92 2.43
C ARG A 60 25.70 -7.38 3.62
N SER A 61 25.02 -6.94 4.68
CA SER A 61 25.69 -6.45 5.90
C SER A 61 26.49 -7.56 6.59
N ARG A 62 26.02 -8.80 6.47
CA ARG A 62 26.67 -10.01 6.98
C ARG A 62 27.74 -10.57 6.04
N GLY A 63 28.04 -9.88 4.94
CA GLY A 63 29.07 -10.27 3.97
C GLY A 63 28.60 -11.31 2.94
N PHE A 64 27.30 -11.58 2.85
CA PHE A 64 26.71 -12.46 1.85
C PHE A 64 26.14 -11.62 0.69
N PRO A 65 26.86 -11.46 -0.43
CA PRO A 65 26.38 -10.66 -1.56
C PRO A 65 25.22 -11.30 -2.33
N GLY A 66 24.90 -12.58 -2.06
CA GLY A 66 23.97 -13.38 -2.85
C GLY A 66 24.62 -13.92 -4.14
N ARG A 67 23.88 -14.73 -4.90
CA ARG A 67 24.31 -15.22 -6.22
C ARG A 67 24.08 -14.14 -7.27
N SER A 68 25.03 -13.97 -8.18
CA SER A 68 24.86 -13.05 -9.30
C SER A 68 23.90 -13.61 -10.35
N ALA A 69 23.36 -12.74 -11.20
CA ALA A 69 22.54 -13.18 -12.33
C ALA A 69 23.31 -14.08 -13.31
N ALA A 70 24.64 -13.95 -13.37
CA ALA A 70 25.48 -14.83 -14.18
C ALA A 70 25.59 -16.23 -13.55
N ASP A 71 25.76 -16.31 -12.22
CA ASP A 71 25.84 -17.59 -11.51
C ASP A 71 24.54 -18.39 -11.64
N LEU A 72 23.40 -17.69 -11.53
CA LEU A 72 22.08 -18.32 -11.68
C LEU A 72 21.83 -18.85 -13.09
N ARG A 73 22.31 -18.14 -14.12
CA ARG A 73 22.20 -18.60 -15.51
C ARG A 73 23.11 -19.78 -15.78
N ALA A 74 24.35 -19.73 -15.30
CA ALA A 74 25.28 -20.83 -15.46
C ALA A 74 24.78 -22.13 -14.80
N GLU A 75 24.11 -22.02 -13.64
CA GLU A 75 23.46 -23.15 -12.98
C GLU A 75 22.25 -23.69 -13.76
N ASP A 76 21.43 -22.81 -14.34
CA ASP A 76 20.29 -23.22 -15.16
C ASP A 76 20.74 -23.89 -16.47
N ASP A 77 21.76 -23.35 -17.13
CA ASP A 77 22.39 -23.93 -18.32
C ASP A 77 23.01 -25.30 -18.01
N ALA A 78 23.70 -25.44 -16.87
CA ALA A 78 24.26 -26.71 -16.42
C ALA A 78 23.16 -27.75 -16.14
N ARG A 79 22.07 -27.35 -15.48
CA ARG A 79 20.92 -28.21 -15.21
C ARG A 79 20.25 -28.69 -16.50
N LEU A 80 20.08 -27.80 -17.48
CA LEU A 80 19.52 -28.14 -18.79
C LEU A 80 20.43 -29.11 -19.57
N ALA A 81 21.76 -28.95 -19.47
CA ALA A 81 22.70 -29.88 -20.08
C ALA A 81 22.65 -31.28 -19.46
N GLU A 82 22.59 -31.38 -18.12
CA GLU A 82 22.44 -32.65 -17.41
C GLU A 82 21.12 -33.38 -17.70
N ASP A 83 20.04 -32.63 -17.92
CA ASP A 83 18.74 -33.19 -18.30
C ASP A 83 18.79 -33.70 -19.76
N ALA A 84 19.45 -32.98 -20.67
CA ALA A 84 19.63 -33.40 -22.06
C ALA A 84 20.49 -34.68 -22.17
N GLU A 85 21.55 -34.82 -21.37
CA GLU A 85 22.39 -36.03 -21.32
C GLU A 85 21.67 -37.27 -20.77
N ARG A 86 20.53 -37.10 -20.07
CA ARG A 86 19.71 -38.22 -19.56
C ARG A 86 18.64 -38.69 -20.53
N GLU A 87 18.35 -37.91 -21.57
CA GLU A 87 17.35 -38.24 -22.59
C GLU A 87 17.95 -38.94 -23.83
N ASP A 88 19.28 -39.02 -23.94
CA ASP A 88 20.06 -39.79 -24.93
C ASP A 88 20.45 -41.20 -24.44
#